data_AF-A0A9W8V9Y4-F1
#
_entry.id   AF-A0A9W8V9Y4-F1
#
_cell.length_a   1.000
_cell.length_b   1.000
_cell.length_c   1.000
_cell.angle_alpha   90.00
_cell.angle_beta   90.00
_cell.angle_gamma   90.00
#
_symmetry.space_group_name_H-M   'P 1'
#
loop_
_entity.id
_entity.type
_entity.pdbx_description
1 polymer ?
#
loop_
_entity_poly.entity_id
_entity_poly.type
_entity_poly.pdbx_seq_one_letter_code
_entity_poly.pdbx_strand_id
1 'polypeptide(L)'
;MPRTQTQAAPTPTTVAIIVSMVLCIAALPFLVRPPNFDGIFGPIEKPVEDLLPEERFLVNFGDSFSETGLSLNWTYHRVGYEISKVNRTSRPSVPGPRPENPIGSPEWPGKTSTGGNNWLTYLTADYNTTLTLTYNFARSGSVIDKKNIKPNPHNTTTFVDQVVHFNDSIGHRPVYAAWTAENAIGTIWLGTTDVTEAAKSKYGVELLTVSNRRMFDLILELYEIGLRRFIVMDVPPINLMPGLRPGRLGERDYEKLNRAIKTWNDLLRENLHSFQMDYPESKISLVETSRIFYYAYLHPKKFGSRDSSCDDDDGFSCLWKDKFHPGKKIHQLIGRKVAEEAWDYE
;
A
#
# COMPACT_ATOMS: atom_id res chain seq x y z
N MET A 1 52.94 18.26 38.29
CA MET A 1 53.38 18.09 36.87
C MET A 1 52.36 17.20 36.18
N PRO A 2 51.74 17.63 35.06
CA PRO A 2 50.72 16.84 34.37
C PRO A 2 51.38 15.80 33.46
N ARG A 3 50.86 14.56 33.47
CA ARG A 3 51.21 13.50 32.51
C ARG A 3 50.50 13.76 31.19
N THR A 4 51.26 14.12 30.16
CA THR A 4 50.84 14.07 28.77
C THR A 4 50.68 12.61 28.34
N GLN A 5 49.47 12.19 27.99
CA GLN A 5 49.24 10.95 27.24
C GLN A 5 49.53 11.21 25.77
N THR A 6 50.56 10.56 25.23
CA THR A 6 50.83 10.47 23.80
C THR A 6 49.85 9.47 23.17
N GLN A 7 48.94 9.95 22.32
CA GLN A 7 48.18 9.09 21.42
C GLN A 7 49.14 8.47 20.40
N ALA A 8 49.19 7.13 20.36
CA ALA A 8 49.95 6.40 19.36
C ALA A 8 49.33 6.61 17.98
N ALA A 9 50.17 6.93 16.99
CA ALA A 9 49.75 7.04 15.59
C ALA A 9 49.26 5.66 15.08
N PRO A 10 48.15 5.60 14.32
CA PRO A 10 47.65 4.35 13.79
C PRO A 10 48.66 3.73 12.82
N THR A 11 48.81 2.40 12.89
CA THR A 11 49.71 1.66 12.01
C THR A 11 49.21 1.72 10.55
N PRO A 12 50.10 1.57 9.55
CA PRO A 12 49.75 1.68 8.13
C PRO A 12 48.60 0.76 7.70
N THR A 13 48.47 -0.41 8.34
CA THR A 13 47.42 -1.40 8.10
C THR A 13 46.04 -0.91 8.57
N THR A 14 45.97 -0.18 9.68
CA THR A 14 44.72 0.40 10.20
C THR A 14 44.24 1.55 9.31
N VAL A 15 45.17 2.38 8.79
CA VAL A 15 44.84 3.45 7.84
C VAL A 15 44.34 2.86 6.51
N ALA A 16 44.97 1.79 6.01
CA ALA A 16 44.54 1.14 4.76
C ALA A 16 43.13 0.52 4.86
N ILE A 17 42.76 -0.09 6.00
CA ILE A 17 41.41 -0.65 6.20
C ILE A 17 40.36 0.46 6.31
N ILE A 18 40.67 1.56 7.01
CA ILE A 18 39.76 2.71 7.12
C ILE A 18 39.57 3.39 5.76
N VAL A 19 40.65 3.60 5.00
CA VAL A 19 40.57 4.19 3.64
C VAL A 19 39.79 3.27 2.69
N SER A 20 39.97 1.95 2.77
CA SER A 20 39.25 0.99 1.93
C SER A 20 37.76 0.87 2.28
N MET A 21 37.39 0.94 3.57
CA MET A 21 35.99 1.01 4.00
C MET A 21 35.32 2.34 3.62
N VAL A 22 36.02 3.47 3.76
CA VAL A 22 35.50 4.80 3.38
C VAL A 22 35.33 4.90 1.86
N LEU A 23 36.21 4.30 1.05
CA LEU A 23 36.06 4.22 -0.41
C LEU A 23 34.90 3.29 -0.82
N CYS A 24 34.69 2.16 -0.14
CA CYS A 24 33.53 1.29 -0.40
C CYS A 24 32.19 1.97 -0.03
N ILE A 25 32.14 2.71 1.07
CA ILE A 25 30.92 3.44 1.49
C ILE A 25 30.66 4.66 0.57
N ALA A 26 31.71 5.32 0.07
CA ALA A 26 31.58 6.43 -0.88
C ALA A 26 31.29 6.01 -2.32
N ALA A 27 31.61 4.77 -2.72
CA ALA A 27 31.39 4.25 -4.08
C ALA A 27 30.06 3.49 -4.26
N LEU A 28 29.41 3.07 -3.17
CA LEU A 28 28.08 2.41 -3.20
C LEU A 28 26.95 3.21 -3.89
N PRO A 29 26.90 4.57 -3.86
CA PRO A 29 25.90 5.31 -4.64
C PRO A 29 26.24 5.44 -6.13
N PHE A 30 27.42 5.02 -6.59
CA PHE A 30 27.87 5.18 -7.99
C PHE A 30 27.87 3.89 -8.82
N LEU A 31 27.75 2.72 -8.18
CA LEU A 31 27.72 1.42 -8.87
C LEU A 31 26.30 0.90 -9.19
N VAL A 32 25.27 1.53 -8.63
CA VAL A 32 23.88 1.29 -9.00
C VAL A 32 23.47 2.43 -9.93
N ARG A 33 23.19 2.14 -11.22
CA ARG A 33 22.52 3.13 -12.07
C ARG A 33 21.30 3.63 -11.30
N PRO A 34 21.09 4.96 -11.15
CA PRO A 34 19.88 5.44 -10.52
C PRO A 34 18.69 4.78 -11.20
N PRO A 35 17.66 4.33 -10.46
CA PRO A 35 16.51 3.69 -11.07
C PRO A 35 15.99 4.60 -12.18
N ASN A 36 15.73 4.03 -13.36
CA ASN A 36 15.17 4.84 -14.44
C ASN A 36 13.76 5.28 -14.02
N PHE A 37 13.58 6.59 -13.84
CA PHE A 37 12.33 7.22 -13.45
C PHE A 37 11.66 7.94 -14.64
N ASP A 38 12.20 7.77 -15.85
CA ASP A 38 11.53 8.22 -17.07
C ASP A 38 10.17 7.51 -17.19
N GLY A 39 9.11 8.28 -17.45
CA GLY A 39 7.76 7.75 -17.65
C GLY A 39 6.95 7.39 -16.40
N ILE A 40 7.37 7.74 -15.18
CA ILE A 40 6.48 7.54 -14.00
C ILE A 40 5.23 8.40 -14.11
N PHE A 41 5.36 9.63 -14.62
CA PHE A 41 4.26 10.55 -14.84
C PHE A 41 4.41 11.13 -16.26
N GLY A 42 3.82 10.47 -17.26
CA GLY A 42 3.70 11.00 -18.62
C GLY A 42 2.73 12.19 -18.70
N PRO A 43 2.43 12.72 -19.89
CA PRO A 43 1.22 13.52 -20.08
C PRO A 43 -0.01 12.70 -19.67
N ILE A 44 -1.04 13.34 -19.09
CA ILE A 44 -2.35 12.67 -18.93
C ILE A 44 -2.98 12.73 -20.31
N GLU A 45 -2.92 11.62 -21.04
CA GLU A 45 -3.74 11.45 -22.23
C GLU A 45 -5.19 11.22 -21.78
N LYS A 46 -6.15 11.74 -22.55
CA LYS A 46 -7.57 11.60 -22.22
C LYS A 46 -7.97 10.18 -22.56
N PRO A 47 -8.82 9.53 -21.74
CA PRO A 47 -9.25 8.17 -22.04
C PRO A 47 -9.87 8.13 -23.44
N VAL A 48 -9.63 7.04 -24.15
CA VAL A 48 -10.30 6.77 -25.42
C VAL A 48 -11.82 6.80 -25.15
N GLU A 49 -12.53 7.69 -25.84
CA GLU A 49 -13.91 8.09 -25.56
C GLU A 49 -14.95 7.01 -25.96
N ASP A 50 -14.54 5.74 -25.99
CA ASP A 50 -15.40 4.60 -26.30
C ASP A 50 -16.13 4.12 -25.04
N LEU A 51 -17.43 4.45 -24.95
CA LEU A 51 -18.46 3.85 -24.08
C LEU A 51 -18.03 3.54 -22.63
N LEU A 52 -17.39 4.50 -21.95
CA LEU A 52 -17.12 4.37 -20.52
C LEU A 52 -18.44 4.32 -19.73
N PRO A 53 -18.57 3.46 -18.69
CA PRO A 53 -19.77 3.41 -17.88
C PRO A 53 -19.98 4.73 -17.15
N GLU A 54 -21.24 5.23 -17.16
CA GLU A 54 -21.64 6.49 -16.50
C GLU A 54 -21.31 6.49 -15.00
N GLU A 55 -21.40 5.32 -14.38
CA GLU A 55 -21.05 5.07 -12.99
C GLU A 55 -20.09 3.88 -12.88
N ARG A 56 -19.00 4.09 -12.14
CA ARG A 56 -17.95 3.11 -11.85
C ARG A 56 -17.91 2.79 -10.37
N PHE A 57 -17.48 1.57 -10.06
CA PHE A 57 -17.35 1.08 -8.69
C PHE A 57 -15.90 0.74 -8.39
N LEU A 58 -15.37 1.37 -7.35
CA LEU A 58 -14.05 1.06 -6.81
C LEU A 58 -14.23 0.28 -5.51
N VAL A 59 -13.86 -1.00 -5.53
CA VAL A 59 -13.91 -1.87 -4.34
C VAL A 59 -12.49 -2.01 -3.80
N ASN A 60 -12.18 -1.28 -2.73
CA ASN A 60 -10.81 -1.20 -2.21
C ASN A 60 -10.59 -2.05 -0.95
N PHE A 61 -9.46 -2.75 -0.93
CA PHE A 61 -8.95 -3.52 0.20
C PHE A 61 -7.54 -3.02 0.53
N GLY A 62 -7.25 -2.85 1.82
CA GLY A 62 -6.04 -2.15 2.20
C GLY A 62 -5.73 -2.09 3.68
N ASP A 63 -4.59 -1.48 3.99
CA ASP A 63 -4.21 -1.08 5.34
C ASP A 63 -4.37 0.44 5.57
N SER A 64 -3.56 1.02 6.46
CA SER A 64 -3.63 2.44 6.83
C SER A 64 -3.32 3.38 5.66
N PHE A 65 -2.63 2.93 4.61
CA PHE A 65 -2.37 3.77 3.43
C PHE A 65 -3.62 3.99 2.57
N SER A 66 -4.63 3.13 2.74
CA SER A 66 -5.84 3.18 1.94
C SER A 66 -7.10 3.53 2.74
N GLU A 67 -7.09 3.39 4.06
CA GLU A 67 -8.27 3.61 4.90
C GLU A 67 -8.88 5.02 4.75
N THR A 68 -10.21 5.05 4.58
CA THR A 68 -11.06 6.25 4.65
C THR A 68 -12.17 6.12 5.68
N GLY A 69 -12.28 4.96 6.35
CA GLY A 69 -13.19 4.74 7.46
C GLY A 69 -14.63 4.35 7.09
N LEU A 70 -14.87 3.77 5.90
CA LEU A 70 -16.22 3.36 5.45
C LEU A 70 -17.00 2.69 6.57
N SER A 71 -18.17 3.25 6.88
CA SER A 71 -19.15 2.68 7.79
C SER A 71 -20.40 2.30 7.01
N LEU A 72 -20.86 1.08 7.24
CA LEU A 72 -22.14 0.57 6.77
C LEU A 72 -23.03 0.24 7.98
N ASN A 73 -24.24 -0.23 7.69
CA ASN A 73 -25.27 -0.53 8.71
C ASN A 73 -24.95 -1.78 9.54
N TRP A 74 -23.78 -2.41 9.33
CA TRP A 74 -23.37 -3.64 10.00
C TRP A 74 -21.89 -3.57 10.40
N THR A 75 -21.56 -4.21 11.52
CA THR A 75 -20.19 -4.62 11.85
C THR A 75 -20.08 -6.12 11.67
N TYR A 76 -18.96 -6.56 11.13
CA TYR A 76 -18.72 -7.96 10.84
C TYR A 76 -17.68 -8.53 11.80
N HIS A 77 -17.99 -9.68 12.38
CA HIS A 77 -17.13 -10.41 13.30
C HIS A 77 -17.01 -11.85 12.82
N ARG A 78 -15.81 -12.29 12.47
CA ARG A 78 -15.57 -13.69 12.15
C ARG A 78 -15.69 -14.56 13.40
N VAL A 79 -16.51 -15.59 13.30
CA VAL A 79 -16.68 -16.64 14.32
C VAL A 79 -16.01 -17.94 13.93
N GLY A 80 -15.33 -17.96 12.78
CA GLY A 80 -14.55 -19.09 12.31
C GLY A 80 -13.48 -18.67 11.31
N TYR A 81 -12.79 -19.67 10.81
CA TYR A 81 -11.72 -19.48 9.85
C TYR A 81 -12.17 -19.49 8.39
N GLU A 82 -13.34 -20.07 8.12
CA GLU A 82 -14.02 -19.98 6.83
C GLU A 82 -14.63 -18.58 6.67
N ILE A 83 -14.71 -18.10 5.43
CA ILE A 83 -15.26 -16.78 5.10
C ILE A 83 -16.79 -16.77 5.23
N SER A 84 -17.44 -17.92 5.12
CA SER A 84 -18.88 -18.06 5.39
C SER A 84 -19.26 -17.95 6.87
N LYS A 85 -18.31 -18.01 7.81
CA LYS A 85 -18.58 -18.06 9.26
C LYS A 85 -18.47 -16.68 9.91
N VAL A 86 -19.54 -15.89 9.78
CA VAL A 86 -19.55 -14.47 10.13
C VAL A 86 -20.80 -14.13 10.94
N ASN A 87 -20.61 -13.45 12.07
CA ASN A 87 -21.68 -12.76 12.78
C ASN A 87 -21.71 -11.30 12.36
N ARG A 88 -22.92 -10.73 12.26
CA ARG A 88 -23.13 -9.30 12.05
C ARG A 88 -23.84 -8.67 13.23
N THR A 89 -23.41 -7.46 13.56
CA THR A 89 -24.06 -6.61 14.57
C THR A 89 -24.58 -5.37 13.88
N SER A 90 -25.86 -5.04 14.06
CA SER A 90 -26.47 -3.86 13.45
C SER A 90 -25.83 -2.58 13.96
N ARG A 91 -25.81 -1.57 13.08
CA ARG A 91 -25.45 -0.18 13.36
C ARG A 91 -26.57 0.75 12.90
N PRO A 92 -26.62 1.98 13.43
CA PRO A 92 -27.45 3.03 12.85
C PRO A 92 -27.22 3.12 11.36
N SER A 93 -28.30 3.30 10.60
CA SER A 93 -28.20 3.43 9.16
C SER A 93 -27.38 4.66 8.80
N VAL A 94 -26.35 4.47 8.00
CA VAL A 94 -25.53 5.57 7.47
C VAL A 94 -25.51 5.51 5.94
N PRO A 95 -25.51 6.67 5.26
CA PRO A 95 -25.45 6.69 3.81
C PRO A 95 -24.18 6.03 3.25
N GLY A 96 -24.33 5.10 2.30
CA GLY A 96 -23.22 4.56 1.52
C GLY A 96 -22.70 5.54 0.46
N PRO A 97 -21.69 5.14 -0.34
CA PRO A 97 -21.22 5.87 -1.50
C PRO A 97 -22.36 6.33 -2.41
N ARG A 98 -22.30 7.59 -2.84
CA ARG A 98 -23.29 8.26 -3.72
C ARG A 98 -22.67 9.53 -4.34
N PRO A 99 -23.29 10.16 -5.35
CA PRO A 99 -22.72 11.35 -6.00
C PRO A 99 -22.28 12.47 -5.04
N GLU A 100 -23.07 12.75 -3.99
CA GLU A 100 -22.78 13.84 -3.04
C GLU A 100 -21.64 13.51 -2.08
N ASN A 101 -21.37 12.23 -1.83
CA ASN A 101 -20.20 11.77 -1.10
C ASN A 101 -19.74 10.41 -1.67
N PRO A 102 -18.81 10.41 -2.64
CA PRO A 102 -18.41 9.21 -3.36
C PRO A 102 -17.72 8.13 -2.51
N ILE A 103 -17.28 8.44 -1.29
CA ILE A 103 -16.75 7.44 -0.33
C ILE A 103 -17.78 7.02 0.75
N GLY A 104 -18.97 7.62 0.73
CA GLY A 104 -20.10 7.25 1.59
C GLY A 104 -20.12 7.92 2.96
N SER A 105 -19.80 7.18 4.01
CA SER A 105 -19.72 7.67 5.38
C SER A 105 -18.43 7.15 5.99
N PRO A 106 -17.57 7.99 6.61
CA PRO A 106 -17.77 9.38 7.07
C PRO A 106 -17.77 10.47 5.96
N GLU A 107 -17.93 11.73 6.37
CA GLU A 107 -17.78 12.90 5.49
C GLU A 107 -16.39 12.94 4.82
N TRP A 108 -16.33 13.51 3.62
CA TRP A 108 -15.10 13.67 2.84
C TRP A 108 -14.01 14.44 3.61
N PRO A 109 -12.71 14.06 3.54
CA PRO A 109 -12.10 12.96 2.78
C PRO A 109 -12.10 11.62 3.53
N GLY A 110 -12.85 11.55 4.62
CA GLY A 110 -12.90 10.44 5.54
C GLY A 110 -11.74 10.39 6.53
N LYS A 111 -11.59 9.25 7.20
CA LYS A 111 -10.57 9.01 8.20
C LYS A 111 -9.32 8.44 7.56
N THR A 112 -8.40 9.31 7.14
CA THR A 112 -7.15 8.94 6.47
C THR A 112 -5.92 9.10 7.38
N SER A 113 -4.84 8.41 7.03
CA SER A 113 -3.53 8.54 7.70
C SER A 113 -2.68 9.69 7.13
N THR A 114 -3.22 10.53 6.23
CA THR A 114 -2.45 11.53 5.47
C THR A 114 -2.69 12.96 5.94
N GLY A 115 -3.64 13.17 6.86
CA GLY A 115 -4.11 14.52 7.23
C GLY A 115 -5.00 15.18 6.17
N GLY A 116 -5.57 14.41 5.23
CA GLY A 116 -6.53 14.87 4.22
C GLY A 116 -6.79 13.81 3.15
N ASN A 117 -6.75 14.16 1.87
CA ASN A 117 -6.90 13.17 0.79
C ASN A 117 -5.79 12.10 0.84
N ASN A 118 -6.16 10.83 0.65
CA ASN A 118 -5.23 9.74 0.36
C ASN A 118 -5.31 9.38 -1.13
N TRP A 119 -4.54 8.39 -1.57
CA TRP A 119 -4.47 8.02 -2.99
C TRP A 119 -5.84 7.61 -3.56
N LEU A 120 -6.64 6.95 -2.72
CA LEU A 120 -7.95 6.45 -3.07
C LEU A 120 -8.92 7.61 -3.30
N THR A 121 -8.90 8.62 -2.43
CA THR A 121 -9.78 9.79 -2.58
C THR A 121 -9.35 10.67 -3.75
N TYR A 122 -8.04 10.81 -4.02
CA TYR A 122 -7.55 11.45 -5.24
C TYR A 122 -8.04 10.73 -6.50
N LEU A 123 -7.93 9.41 -6.55
CA LEU A 123 -8.45 8.62 -7.68
C LEU A 123 -9.96 8.82 -7.85
N THR A 124 -10.69 8.82 -6.74
CA THR A 124 -12.17 8.87 -6.73
C THR A 124 -12.72 10.20 -7.23
N ALA A 125 -12.07 11.34 -6.92
CA ALA A 125 -12.63 12.68 -7.15
C ALA A 125 -11.79 13.61 -8.02
N ASP A 126 -10.47 13.43 -8.06
CA ASP A 126 -9.57 14.33 -8.80
C ASP A 126 -9.13 13.71 -10.14
N TYR A 127 -9.09 12.38 -10.23
CA TYR A 127 -8.64 11.62 -11.41
C TYR A 127 -9.70 10.68 -11.99
N ASN A 128 -10.96 10.86 -11.59
CA ASN A 128 -12.08 10.14 -12.17
C ASN A 128 -12.53 10.83 -13.47
N THR A 129 -12.95 10.03 -14.45
CA THR A 129 -13.52 10.54 -15.71
C THR A 129 -15.03 10.43 -15.76
N THR A 130 -15.60 9.51 -15.00
CA THR A 130 -17.05 9.38 -14.74
C THR A 130 -17.28 9.28 -13.23
N LEU A 131 -18.53 9.28 -12.78
CA LEU A 131 -18.84 9.10 -11.36
C LEU A 131 -18.22 7.80 -10.86
N THR A 132 -17.39 7.86 -9.83
CA THR A 132 -16.75 6.70 -9.23
C THR A 132 -17.21 6.58 -7.79
N LEU A 133 -17.97 5.53 -7.48
CA LEU A 133 -18.42 5.21 -6.13
C LEU A 133 -17.43 4.24 -5.47
N THR A 134 -16.85 4.68 -4.36
CA THR A 134 -15.74 3.98 -3.69
C THR A 134 -16.21 3.29 -2.42
N TYR A 135 -16.25 1.96 -2.48
CA TYR A 135 -16.49 1.08 -1.34
C TYR A 135 -15.15 0.63 -0.75
N ASN A 136 -14.68 1.37 0.24
CA ASN A 136 -13.38 1.15 0.85
C ASN A 136 -13.43 0.28 2.12
N PHE A 137 -13.05 -0.98 1.99
CA PHE A 137 -12.98 -1.92 3.11
C PHE A 137 -11.64 -1.90 3.86
N ALA A 138 -10.69 -1.05 3.45
CA ALA A 138 -9.38 -0.97 4.09
C ALA A 138 -9.45 -0.60 5.58
N ARG A 139 -8.55 -1.21 6.37
CA ARG A 139 -8.42 -1.01 7.81
C ARG A 139 -6.96 -0.94 8.24
N SER A 140 -6.61 0.09 9.00
CA SER A 140 -5.25 0.26 9.54
C SER A 140 -4.75 -0.98 10.28
N GLY A 141 -3.48 -1.33 10.06
CA GLY A 141 -2.82 -2.48 10.69
C GLY A 141 -3.25 -3.85 10.15
N SER A 142 -3.98 -3.88 9.03
CA SER A 142 -4.37 -5.15 8.41
C SER A 142 -3.16 -5.95 7.98
N VAL A 143 -3.16 -7.22 8.35
CA VAL A 143 -2.38 -8.29 7.72
C VAL A 143 -3.28 -9.07 6.77
N ILE A 144 -2.72 -9.96 5.95
CA ILE A 144 -3.53 -10.81 5.07
C ILE A 144 -4.44 -11.75 5.86
N ASP A 145 -3.84 -12.65 6.65
CA ASP A 145 -4.56 -13.61 7.49
C ASP A 145 -3.82 -13.81 8.82
N LYS A 146 -4.55 -13.58 9.92
CA LYS A 146 -4.05 -13.76 11.30
C LYS A 146 -3.63 -15.20 11.63
N LYS A 147 -4.04 -16.18 10.83
CA LYS A 147 -3.53 -17.56 10.93
C LYS A 147 -2.05 -17.66 10.58
N ASN A 148 -1.61 -16.87 9.61
CA ASN A 148 -0.24 -16.89 9.11
C ASN A 148 0.60 -15.92 9.93
N ILE A 149 0.21 -14.65 9.96
CA ILE A 149 0.93 -13.58 10.64
C ILE A 149 -0.02 -12.90 11.61
N LYS A 150 0.31 -12.87 12.90
CA LYS A 150 -0.52 -12.19 13.90
C LYS A 150 -0.33 -10.67 13.77
N PRO A 151 -1.40 -9.88 13.55
CA PRO A 151 -1.29 -8.43 13.55
C PRO A 151 -0.99 -7.90 14.95
N ASN A 152 -0.52 -6.66 15.05
CA ASN A 152 -0.38 -5.94 16.30
C ASN A 152 -1.15 -4.61 16.23
N PRO A 153 -2.26 -4.45 16.98
CA PRO A 153 -2.83 -5.38 17.96
C PRO A 153 -3.49 -6.63 17.34
N HIS A 154 -3.58 -7.73 18.10
CA HIS A 154 -4.03 -9.04 17.61
C HIS A 154 -5.50 -9.11 17.15
N ASN A 155 -6.32 -8.12 17.52
CA ASN A 155 -7.73 -8.03 17.14
C ASN A 155 -7.98 -7.17 15.89
N THR A 156 -6.92 -6.75 15.21
CA THR A 156 -7.01 -5.94 13.99
C THR A 156 -7.73 -6.71 12.88
N THR A 157 -8.60 -6.01 12.13
CA THR A 157 -9.25 -6.54 10.94
C THR A 157 -8.19 -6.96 9.92
N THR A 158 -8.35 -8.12 9.29
CA THR A 158 -7.42 -8.67 8.29
C THR A 158 -8.00 -8.56 6.88
N PHE A 159 -7.21 -8.79 5.83
CA PHE A 159 -7.72 -8.84 4.46
C PHE A 159 -8.86 -9.86 4.32
N VAL A 160 -8.73 -11.03 4.96
CA VAL A 160 -9.81 -12.02 5.00
C VAL A 160 -11.13 -11.43 5.54
N ASP A 161 -11.04 -10.64 6.61
CA ASP A 161 -12.23 -10.02 7.21
C ASP A 161 -12.80 -8.91 6.31
N GLN A 162 -11.95 -8.23 5.53
CA GLN A 162 -12.39 -7.23 4.54
C GLN A 162 -13.12 -7.88 3.35
N VAL A 163 -12.63 -9.01 2.83
CA VAL A 163 -13.30 -9.79 1.76
C VAL A 163 -14.67 -10.29 2.22
N VAL A 164 -14.75 -10.78 3.46
CA VAL A 164 -16.01 -11.13 4.12
C VAL A 164 -16.98 -9.96 4.12
N HIS A 165 -16.53 -8.79 4.57
CA HIS A 165 -17.37 -7.61 4.69
C HIS A 165 -17.88 -7.18 3.31
N PHE A 166 -17.01 -7.16 2.29
CA PHE A 166 -17.42 -6.91 0.91
C PHE A 166 -18.51 -7.88 0.46
N ASN A 167 -18.27 -9.19 0.60
CA ASN A 167 -19.19 -10.23 0.13
C ASN A 167 -20.58 -10.11 0.77
N ASP A 168 -20.65 -9.95 2.09
CA ASP A 168 -21.94 -9.86 2.80
C ASP A 168 -22.68 -8.54 2.54
N SER A 169 -21.96 -7.43 2.31
CA SER A 169 -22.58 -6.11 2.18
C SER A 169 -23.05 -5.79 0.77
N ILE A 170 -22.13 -5.78 -0.19
CA ILE A 170 -22.41 -5.41 -1.58
C ILE A 170 -22.06 -6.51 -2.57
N GLY A 171 -21.49 -7.64 -2.12
CA GLY A 171 -21.11 -8.79 -2.96
C GLY A 171 -22.27 -9.32 -3.81
N HIS A 172 -23.49 -9.22 -3.29
CA HIS A 172 -24.72 -9.62 -3.97
C HIS A 172 -25.32 -8.52 -4.90
N ARG A 173 -24.59 -7.43 -5.13
CA ARG A 173 -24.94 -6.33 -6.05
C ARG A 173 -26.34 -5.72 -5.78
N PRO A 174 -26.57 -5.17 -4.59
CA PRO A 174 -27.82 -4.49 -4.30
C PRO A 174 -28.07 -3.32 -5.27
N VAL A 175 -29.32 -2.88 -5.38
CA VAL A 175 -29.70 -1.74 -6.25
C VAL A 175 -28.86 -0.48 -5.99
N TYR A 176 -28.49 -0.23 -4.74
CA TYR A 176 -27.67 0.93 -4.36
C TYR A 176 -26.16 0.76 -4.65
N ALA A 177 -25.72 -0.45 -5.04
CA ALA A 177 -24.34 -0.78 -5.40
C ALA A 177 -24.36 -1.80 -6.55
N ALA A 178 -24.93 -1.38 -7.70
CA ALA A 178 -25.17 -2.22 -8.87
C ALA A 178 -23.91 -2.43 -9.73
N TRP A 179 -22.82 -2.82 -9.08
CA TRP A 179 -21.55 -3.07 -9.73
C TRP A 179 -21.60 -4.37 -10.57
N THR A 180 -20.78 -4.42 -11.61
CA THR A 180 -20.69 -5.48 -12.62
C THR A 180 -19.22 -5.78 -12.90
N ALA A 181 -18.94 -6.81 -13.71
CA ALA A 181 -17.56 -7.10 -14.11
C ALA A 181 -16.94 -5.97 -14.96
N GLU A 182 -17.78 -5.21 -15.66
CA GLU A 182 -17.41 -4.19 -16.63
C GLU A 182 -17.19 -2.82 -15.99
N ASN A 183 -17.96 -2.48 -14.95
CA ASN A 183 -17.89 -1.17 -14.29
C ASN A 183 -17.24 -1.20 -12.90
N ALA A 184 -16.77 -2.35 -12.42
CA ALA A 184 -16.11 -2.48 -11.12
C ALA A 184 -14.61 -2.80 -11.25
N ILE A 185 -13.82 -2.27 -10.33
CA ILE A 185 -12.41 -2.65 -10.15
C ILE A 185 -12.12 -2.92 -8.68
N GLY A 186 -11.40 -4.02 -8.41
CA GLY A 186 -10.87 -4.37 -7.11
C GLY A 186 -9.45 -3.85 -6.93
N THR A 187 -9.19 -3.02 -5.92
CA THR A 187 -7.82 -2.56 -5.61
C THR A 187 -7.31 -3.15 -4.31
N ILE A 188 -6.08 -3.65 -4.29
CA ILE A 188 -5.47 -4.34 -3.16
C ILE A 188 -4.10 -3.70 -2.86
N TRP A 189 -4.01 -2.98 -1.73
CA TRP A 189 -2.74 -2.49 -1.21
C TRP A 189 -2.52 -2.92 0.24
N LEU A 190 -1.89 -4.08 0.39
CA LEU A 190 -1.64 -4.76 1.65
C LEU A 190 -0.24 -5.38 1.63
N GLY A 191 0.27 -5.70 2.81
CA GLY A 191 1.58 -6.35 2.99
C GLY A 191 2.54 -5.56 3.86
N THR A 192 2.31 -4.27 4.10
CA THR A 192 3.17 -3.45 4.97
C THR A 192 3.23 -4.03 6.39
N THR A 193 2.07 -4.37 6.96
CA THR A 193 2.00 -5.01 8.28
C THR A 193 2.59 -6.43 8.27
N ASP A 194 2.33 -7.23 7.22
CA ASP A 194 2.90 -8.58 7.08
C ASP A 194 4.43 -8.54 7.05
N VAL A 195 5.01 -7.67 6.23
CA VAL A 195 6.46 -7.45 6.11
C VAL A 195 7.08 -7.03 7.44
N THR A 196 6.47 -6.06 8.13
CA THR A 196 7.01 -5.56 9.40
C THR A 196 6.93 -6.60 10.52
N GLU A 197 5.87 -7.40 10.60
CA GLU A 197 5.75 -8.48 11.59
C GLU A 197 6.64 -9.68 11.24
N ALA A 198 6.70 -10.08 9.96
CA ALA A 198 7.56 -11.17 9.51
C ALA A 198 9.04 -10.87 9.70
N ALA A 199 9.48 -9.62 9.51
CA ALA A 199 10.86 -9.19 9.74
C ALA A 199 11.35 -9.40 11.18
N LYS A 200 10.43 -9.46 12.17
CA LYS A 200 10.74 -9.74 13.58
C LYS A 200 10.90 -11.24 13.85
N SER A 201 10.42 -12.10 12.95
CA SER A 201 10.41 -13.55 13.10
C SER A 201 11.65 -14.21 12.49
N LYS A 202 12.09 -15.32 13.09
CA LYS A 202 13.11 -16.20 12.48
C LYS A 202 12.58 -17.01 11.29
N TYR A 203 11.25 -17.09 11.13
CA TYR A 203 10.56 -17.76 10.03
C TYR A 203 9.97 -16.76 9.03
N GLY A 204 10.58 -15.57 8.92
CA GLY A 204 10.00 -14.46 8.16
C GLY A 204 9.72 -14.79 6.69
N VAL A 205 10.63 -15.53 6.04
CA VAL A 205 10.48 -15.90 4.62
C VAL A 205 9.29 -16.85 4.45
N GLU A 206 9.20 -17.91 5.25
CA GLU A 206 8.11 -18.88 5.18
C GLU A 206 6.76 -18.22 5.45
N LEU A 207 6.70 -17.32 6.44
CA LEU A 207 5.52 -16.55 6.76
C LEU A 207 5.07 -15.65 5.61
N LEU A 208 6.00 -14.95 4.95
CA LEU A 208 5.70 -14.12 3.78
C LEU A 208 5.23 -14.96 2.59
N THR A 209 5.84 -16.12 2.34
CA THR A 209 5.41 -17.04 1.28
C THR A 209 3.97 -17.49 1.46
N VAL A 210 3.59 -17.96 2.65
CA VAL A 210 2.22 -18.41 2.89
C VAL A 210 1.22 -17.25 2.93
N SER A 211 1.63 -16.07 3.42
CA SER A 211 0.77 -14.88 3.47
C SER A 211 0.52 -14.31 2.08
N ASN A 212 1.55 -14.22 1.24
CA ASN A 212 1.42 -13.74 -0.14
C ASN A 212 0.57 -14.68 -0.99
N ARG A 213 0.76 -16.01 -0.89
CA ARG A 213 -0.14 -16.98 -1.54
C ARG A 213 -1.59 -16.80 -1.08
N ARG A 214 -1.82 -16.63 0.23
CA ARG A 214 -3.16 -16.41 0.77
C ARG A 214 -3.80 -15.11 0.25
N MET A 215 -3.02 -14.07 -0.07
CA MET A 215 -3.55 -12.88 -0.74
C MET A 215 -4.16 -13.24 -2.09
N PHE A 216 -3.49 -14.05 -2.91
CA PHE A 216 -4.00 -14.45 -4.22
C PHE A 216 -5.17 -15.43 -4.13
N ASP A 217 -5.21 -16.31 -3.13
CA ASP A 217 -6.40 -17.12 -2.85
C ASP A 217 -7.63 -16.22 -2.56
N LEU A 218 -7.43 -15.11 -1.83
CA LEU A 218 -8.50 -14.14 -1.54
C LEU A 218 -8.89 -13.32 -2.78
N ILE A 219 -7.93 -12.99 -3.65
CA ILE A 219 -8.23 -12.35 -4.95
C ILE A 219 -9.04 -13.30 -5.84
N LEU A 220 -8.74 -14.59 -5.82
CA LEU A 220 -9.55 -15.61 -6.50
C LEU A 220 -10.98 -15.64 -5.94
N GLU A 221 -11.16 -15.57 -4.63
CA GLU A 221 -12.51 -15.50 -4.05
C GLU A 221 -13.27 -14.23 -4.49
N LEU A 222 -12.59 -13.08 -4.60
CA LEU A 222 -13.18 -11.86 -5.18
C LEU A 222 -13.56 -12.04 -6.65
N TYR A 223 -12.75 -12.79 -7.41
CA TYR A 223 -13.06 -13.18 -8.78
C TYR A 223 -14.31 -14.07 -8.84
N GLU A 224 -14.43 -15.06 -7.95
CA GLU A 224 -15.62 -15.94 -7.89
C GLU A 224 -16.90 -15.16 -7.51
N ILE A 225 -16.79 -14.09 -6.71
CA ILE A 225 -17.92 -13.17 -6.42
C ILE A 225 -18.32 -12.35 -7.66
N GLY A 226 -17.40 -12.20 -8.62
CA GLY A 226 -17.68 -11.64 -9.94
C GLY A 226 -16.86 -10.42 -10.32
N LEU A 227 -15.89 -9.99 -9.49
CA LEU A 227 -14.92 -8.99 -9.94
C LEU A 227 -14.05 -9.59 -11.06
N ARG A 228 -13.72 -8.79 -12.08
CA ARG A 228 -12.87 -9.22 -13.20
C ARG A 228 -11.65 -8.34 -13.41
N ARG A 229 -11.66 -7.11 -12.89
CA ARG A 229 -10.56 -6.15 -13.02
C ARG A 229 -9.95 -5.91 -11.64
N PHE A 230 -8.62 -6.01 -11.55
CA PHE A 230 -7.88 -5.92 -10.30
C PHE A 230 -6.60 -5.10 -10.47
N ILE A 231 -6.26 -4.31 -9.45
CA ILE A 231 -4.93 -3.71 -9.31
C ILE A 231 -4.37 -4.12 -7.96
N VAL A 232 -3.17 -4.69 -7.99
CA VAL A 232 -2.39 -4.99 -6.80
C VAL A 232 -1.24 -3.99 -6.73
N MET A 233 -0.90 -3.55 -5.52
CA MET A 233 0.21 -2.63 -5.27
C MET A 233 1.30 -3.30 -4.47
N ASP A 234 2.56 -3.05 -4.85
CA ASP A 234 3.71 -3.55 -4.10
C ASP A 234 3.84 -2.88 -2.72
N VAL A 235 4.58 -3.53 -1.81
CA VAL A 235 4.94 -2.88 -0.55
C VAL A 235 5.98 -1.80 -0.89
N PRO A 236 5.69 -0.51 -0.59
CA PRO A 236 6.64 0.56 -0.85
C PRO A 236 7.92 0.36 -0.01
N PRO A 237 9.01 1.11 -0.28
CA PRO A 237 10.22 1.06 0.52
C PRO A 237 9.99 1.69 1.91
N ILE A 238 9.26 0.98 2.77
CA ILE A 238 8.89 1.40 4.12
C ILE A 238 10.11 1.58 5.02
N ASN A 239 11.25 0.98 4.64
CA ASN A 239 12.55 1.24 5.24
C ASN A 239 13.02 2.71 5.11
N LEU A 240 12.45 3.50 4.18
CA LEU A 240 12.72 4.93 4.05
C LEU A 240 11.93 5.80 5.04
N MET A 241 10.89 5.25 5.67
CA MET A 241 10.06 5.98 6.63
C MET A 241 10.90 6.47 7.81
N PRO A 242 10.68 7.69 8.33
CA PRO A 242 11.50 8.25 9.40
C PRO A 242 11.61 7.34 10.64
N GLY A 243 10.56 6.57 10.97
CA GLY A 243 10.52 5.66 12.11
C GLY A 243 11.23 4.33 11.91
N LEU A 244 11.53 3.92 10.67
CA LEU A 244 12.08 2.60 10.34
C LEU A 244 13.54 2.64 9.87
N ARG A 245 14.17 3.81 9.87
CA ARG A 245 15.57 3.98 9.47
C ARG A 245 16.56 3.31 10.44
N PRO A 246 17.80 3.03 10.02
CA PRO A 246 18.78 2.33 10.84
C PRO A 246 19.01 2.97 12.22
N GLY A 247 19.06 4.30 12.29
CA GLY A 247 19.22 5.04 13.57
C GLY A 247 18.04 4.93 14.54
N ARG A 248 16.90 4.35 14.12
CA ARG A 248 15.72 4.08 14.96
C ARG A 248 15.52 2.60 15.20
N LEU A 249 15.66 1.79 14.15
CA LEU A 249 15.37 0.36 14.18
C LEU A 249 16.59 -0.49 14.60
N GLY A 250 17.81 0.02 14.42
CA GLY A 250 19.05 -0.72 14.53
C GLY A 250 19.41 -1.46 13.23
N GLU A 251 20.71 -1.51 12.90
CA GLU A 251 21.22 -2.04 11.62
C GLU A 251 20.72 -3.46 11.32
N ARG A 252 20.78 -4.35 12.31
CA ARG A 252 20.37 -5.75 12.13
C ARG A 252 18.89 -5.88 11.76
N ASP A 253 18.01 -5.13 12.41
CA ASP A 253 16.57 -5.22 12.16
C ASP A 253 16.18 -4.44 10.89
N TYR A 254 16.92 -3.38 10.55
CA TYR A 254 16.83 -2.71 9.26
C TYR A 254 17.16 -3.64 8.09
N GLU A 255 18.22 -4.44 8.19
CA GLU A 255 18.55 -5.44 7.17
C GLU A 255 17.47 -6.52 7.03
N LYS A 256 16.89 -7.00 8.14
CA LYS A 256 15.78 -7.95 8.10
C LYS A 256 14.57 -7.34 7.40
N LEU A 257 14.25 -6.08 7.70
CA LEU A 257 13.16 -5.35 7.05
C LEU A 257 13.40 -5.25 5.54
N ASN A 258 14.60 -4.86 5.10
CA ASN A 258 14.93 -4.76 3.67
C ASN A 258 14.79 -6.12 2.96
N ARG A 259 15.25 -7.21 3.59
CA ARG A 259 15.06 -8.57 3.06
C ARG A 259 13.57 -8.93 2.97
N ALA A 260 12.79 -8.65 4.00
CA ALA A 260 11.36 -8.92 4.03
C ALA A 260 10.59 -8.15 2.95
N ILE A 261 10.88 -6.86 2.74
CA ILE A 261 10.31 -6.03 1.67
C ILE A 261 10.62 -6.67 0.30
N LYS A 262 11.89 -7.02 0.06
CA LYS A 262 12.30 -7.65 -1.19
C LYS A 262 11.58 -8.98 -1.41
N THR A 263 11.60 -9.87 -0.42
CA THR A 263 10.92 -11.17 -0.48
C THR A 263 9.44 -11.01 -0.79
N TRP A 264 8.73 -10.10 -0.12
CA TRP A 264 7.31 -9.87 -0.40
C TRP A 264 7.07 -9.40 -1.84
N ASN A 265 7.81 -8.40 -2.30
CA ASN A 265 7.62 -7.84 -3.64
C ASN A 265 8.05 -8.81 -4.76
N ASP A 266 9.00 -9.71 -4.52
CA ASP A 266 9.34 -10.78 -5.47
C ASP A 266 8.19 -11.80 -5.55
N LEU A 267 7.72 -12.30 -4.40
CA LEU A 267 6.58 -13.24 -4.32
C LEU A 267 5.31 -12.66 -4.93
N LEU A 268 5.06 -11.36 -4.72
CA LEU A 268 3.91 -10.67 -5.29
C LEU A 268 3.92 -10.73 -6.82
N ARG A 269 5.07 -10.48 -7.45
CA ARG A 269 5.22 -10.55 -8.92
C ARG A 269 5.08 -11.97 -9.44
N GLU A 270 5.67 -12.95 -8.74
CA GLU A 270 5.58 -14.36 -9.11
C GLU A 270 4.14 -14.89 -9.05
N ASN A 271 3.43 -14.61 -7.95
CA ASN A 271 2.04 -15.03 -7.79
C ASN A 271 1.09 -14.24 -8.70
N LEU A 272 1.37 -12.95 -8.99
CA LEU A 272 0.63 -12.17 -9.98
C LEU A 272 0.72 -12.80 -11.37
N HIS A 273 1.93 -13.12 -11.82
CA HIS A 273 2.15 -13.76 -13.11
C HIS A 273 1.44 -15.13 -13.17
N SER A 274 1.48 -15.89 -12.08
CA SER A 274 0.75 -17.16 -12.00
C SER A 274 -0.76 -16.97 -12.11
N PHE A 275 -1.32 -15.99 -11.39
CA PHE A 275 -2.75 -15.67 -11.46
C PHE A 275 -3.17 -15.24 -12.87
N GLN A 276 -2.36 -14.44 -13.56
CA GLN A 276 -2.64 -14.02 -14.94
C GLN A 276 -2.72 -15.21 -15.91
N MET A 277 -1.87 -16.23 -15.72
CA MET A 277 -1.89 -17.44 -16.54
C MET A 277 -3.08 -18.34 -16.21
N ASP A 278 -3.39 -18.49 -14.91
CA ASP A 278 -4.44 -19.40 -14.44
C ASP A 278 -5.86 -18.83 -14.66
N TYR A 279 -6.01 -17.50 -14.69
CA TYR A 279 -7.29 -16.80 -14.82
C TYR A 279 -7.25 -15.76 -15.95
N PRO A 280 -7.15 -16.18 -17.23
CA PRO A 280 -6.98 -15.28 -18.37
C PRO A 280 -8.20 -14.38 -18.66
N GLU A 281 -9.37 -14.70 -18.10
CA GLU A 281 -10.57 -13.84 -18.16
C GLU A 281 -10.49 -12.65 -17.18
N SER A 282 -9.54 -12.68 -16.24
CA SER A 282 -9.28 -11.55 -15.34
C SER A 282 -8.29 -10.57 -15.96
N LYS A 283 -8.48 -9.28 -15.70
CA LYS A 283 -7.46 -8.25 -15.92
C LYS A 283 -6.88 -7.89 -14.56
N ILE A 284 -5.70 -8.41 -14.24
CA ILE A 284 -4.97 -8.03 -13.02
C ILE A 284 -3.64 -7.39 -13.39
N SER A 285 -3.30 -6.28 -12.75
CA SER A 285 -2.04 -5.58 -12.97
C SER A 285 -1.36 -5.12 -11.67
N LEU A 286 -0.10 -4.71 -11.80
CA LEU A 286 0.75 -4.26 -10.69
C LEU A 286 1.04 -2.76 -10.81
N VAL A 287 0.72 -2.02 -9.77
CA VAL A 287 1.26 -0.65 -9.58
C VAL A 287 2.47 -0.71 -8.66
N GLU A 288 3.64 -0.38 -9.22
CA GLU A 288 4.92 -0.32 -8.50
C GLU A 288 5.03 0.97 -7.67
N THR A 289 4.31 1.02 -6.55
CA THR A 289 4.39 2.13 -5.59
C THR A 289 5.82 2.38 -5.13
N SER A 290 6.66 1.33 -5.09
CA SER A 290 8.07 1.47 -4.74
C SER A 290 8.81 2.50 -5.61
N ARG A 291 8.56 2.54 -6.91
CA ARG A 291 9.17 3.52 -7.83
C ARG A 291 8.74 4.95 -7.50
N ILE A 292 7.45 5.15 -7.19
CA ILE A 292 6.90 6.46 -6.82
C ILE A 292 7.54 6.97 -5.53
N PHE A 293 7.66 6.10 -4.52
CA PHE A 293 8.29 6.44 -3.24
C PHE A 293 9.78 6.77 -3.42
N TYR A 294 10.54 5.98 -4.17
CA TYR A 294 11.95 6.29 -4.43
C TYR A 294 12.12 7.62 -5.17
N TYR A 295 11.28 7.88 -6.19
CA TYR A 295 11.33 9.14 -6.93
C TYR A 295 11.02 10.34 -6.02
N ALA A 296 9.99 10.24 -5.17
CA ALA A 296 9.67 11.27 -4.19
C ALA A 296 10.82 11.49 -3.21
N TYR A 297 11.38 10.42 -2.67
CA TYR A 297 12.47 10.45 -1.71
C TYR A 297 13.76 11.07 -2.28
N LEU A 298 14.08 10.81 -3.56
CA LEU A 298 15.26 11.37 -4.22
C LEU A 298 15.07 12.81 -4.68
N HIS A 299 13.82 13.27 -4.83
CA HIS A 299 13.49 14.62 -5.29
C HIS A 299 12.50 15.37 -4.38
N PRO A 300 12.74 15.45 -3.05
CA PRO A 300 11.78 16.01 -2.09
C PRO A 300 11.37 17.44 -2.42
N LYS A 301 12.32 18.26 -2.90
CA LYS A 301 12.07 19.66 -3.26
C LYS A 301 11.12 19.83 -4.44
N LYS A 302 11.03 18.87 -5.37
CA LYS A 302 10.03 18.90 -6.48
C LYS A 302 8.60 18.79 -5.94
N PHE A 303 8.46 18.27 -4.72
CA PHE A 303 7.20 17.99 -4.06
C PHE A 303 6.92 18.95 -2.91
N GLY A 304 7.63 20.08 -2.85
CA GLY A 304 7.45 21.10 -1.81
C GLY A 304 8.06 20.75 -0.46
N SER A 305 8.72 19.59 -0.33
CA SER A 305 9.33 19.15 0.91
C SER A 305 10.77 19.66 1.04
N ARG A 306 11.15 20.07 2.25
CA ARG A 306 12.50 20.58 2.54
C ARG A 306 13.59 19.55 2.23
N ASP A 307 13.36 18.32 2.66
CA ASP A 307 14.26 17.18 2.53
C ASP A 307 13.47 15.87 2.61
N SER A 308 14.13 14.72 2.40
CA SER A 308 13.48 13.41 2.38
C SER A 308 13.28 12.78 3.77
N SER A 309 13.73 13.48 4.83
CA SER A 309 13.65 13.04 6.23
C SER A 309 12.57 13.74 7.04
N CYS A 310 12.06 14.88 6.56
CA CYS A 310 11.11 15.68 7.29
C CYS A 310 9.74 15.00 7.36
N ASP A 311 9.05 15.20 8.47
CA ASP A 311 7.66 14.83 8.68
C ASP A 311 6.91 16.02 9.26
N ASP A 312 5.64 16.16 8.88
CA ASP A 312 4.73 17.19 9.39
C ASP A 312 3.29 16.65 9.39
N ASP A 313 2.58 16.85 10.50
CA ASP A 313 1.24 16.32 10.71
C ASP A 313 0.22 16.82 9.67
N ASP A 314 0.49 17.95 9.01
CA ASP A 314 -0.31 18.50 7.92
C ASP A 314 -0.32 17.60 6.66
N GLY A 315 0.65 16.69 6.55
CA GLY A 315 0.87 15.79 5.42
C GLY A 315 1.15 16.48 4.09
N PHE A 316 1.39 17.78 4.08
CA PHE A 316 1.61 18.60 2.88
C PHE A 316 3.03 19.19 2.84
N SER A 317 3.51 19.74 3.96
CA SER A 317 4.80 20.43 4.05
C SER A 317 6.00 19.48 3.93
N CYS A 318 5.77 18.18 4.17
CA CYS A 318 6.77 17.13 4.15
C CYS A 318 6.35 15.90 3.33
N LEU A 319 7.34 15.13 2.87
CA LEU A 319 7.10 13.88 2.15
C LEU A 319 6.38 12.86 3.03
N TRP A 320 6.60 12.95 4.34
CA TRP A 320 6.02 12.10 5.36
C TRP A 320 5.04 12.92 6.19
N LYS A 321 3.88 12.33 6.50
CA LYS A 321 2.93 12.92 7.45
C LYS A 321 3.39 12.69 8.88
N ASP A 322 3.88 11.49 9.15
CA ASP A 322 4.43 11.12 10.45
C ASP A 322 5.60 10.15 10.24
N LYS A 323 5.99 9.44 11.31
CA LYS A 323 7.12 8.50 11.25
C LYS A 323 6.86 7.24 10.40
N PHE A 324 5.62 6.99 9.98
CA PHE A 324 5.18 5.74 9.35
C PHE A 324 4.24 5.94 8.14
N HIS A 325 3.69 7.13 7.93
CA HIS A 325 2.74 7.40 6.85
C HIS A 325 3.29 8.46 5.88
N PRO A 326 3.15 8.24 4.56
CA PRO A 326 3.52 9.23 3.56
C PRO A 326 2.53 10.40 3.56
N GLY A 327 3.01 11.55 3.10
CA GLY A 327 2.21 12.75 2.91
C GLY A 327 1.32 12.69 1.68
N LYS A 328 0.41 13.66 1.59
CA LYS A 328 -0.56 13.86 0.52
C LYS A 328 0.06 13.87 -0.86
N LYS A 329 1.29 14.40 -1.03
CA LYS A 329 1.91 14.48 -2.35
C LYS A 329 2.29 13.11 -2.91
N ILE A 330 2.81 12.21 -2.08
CA ILE A 330 3.06 10.81 -2.49
C ILE A 330 1.73 10.13 -2.81
N HIS A 331 0.72 10.30 -1.95
CA HIS A 331 -0.62 9.77 -2.21
C HIS A 331 -1.24 10.29 -3.51
N GLN A 332 -1.07 11.56 -3.83
CA GLN A 332 -1.55 12.17 -5.07
C GLN A 332 -0.90 11.51 -6.30
N LEU A 333 0.39 11.21 -6.24
CA LEU A 333 1.11 10.53 -7.33
C LEU A 333 0.65 9.08 -7.49
N ILE A 334 0.41 8.36 -6.39
CA ILE A 334 -0.11 7.00 -6.41
C ILE A 334 -1.53 6.99 -6.97
N GLY A 335 -2.41 7.89 -6.49
CA GLY A 335 -3.79 7.99 -6.97
C GLY A 335 -3.85 8.24 -8.47
N ARG A 336 -2.95 9.07 -8.98
CA ARG A 336 -2.80 9.31 -10.42
C ARG A 336 -2.40 8.04 -11.17
N LYS A 337 -1.33 7.37 -10.72
CA LYS A 337 -0.85 6.16 -11.41
C LYS A 337 -1.86 5.02 -11.38
N VAL A 338 -2.58 4.86 -10.27
CA VAL A 338 -3.66 3.87 -10.16
C VAL A 338 -4.84 4.27 -11.04
N ALA A 339 -5.17 5.55 -11.19
CA ALA A 339 -6.22 5.99 -12.11
C ALA A 339 -5.85 5.66 -13.57
N GLU A 340 -4.62 5.99 -13.98
CA GLU A 340 -4.05 5.65 -15.30
C GLU A 340 -4.22 4.15 -15.62
N GLU A 341 -3.88 3.30 -14.64
CA GLU A 341 -3.98 1.85 -14.76
C GLU A 341 -5.42 1.32 -14.69
N ALA A 342 -6.27 1.93 -13.85
CA ALA A 342 -7.62 1.45 -13.61
C ALA A 342 -8.52 1.64 -14.83
N TRP A 343 -8.33 2.72 -15.57
CA TRP A 343 -9.31 3.15 -16.58
C TRP A 343 -8.77 3.15 -18.00
N ASP A 344 -7.68 2.43 -18.26
CA ASP A 344 -7.07 2.27 -19.60
C ASP A 344 -6.91 3.65 -20.28
N TYR A 345 -6.24 4.59 -19.60
CA TYR A 345 -5.81 5.84 -20.22
C TYR A 345 -4.67 5.50 -21.17
N GLU A 346 -4.97 5.33 -22.46
CA GLU A 346 -3.94 5.31 -23.52
C GLU A 346 -3.32 6.70 -23.65
#